data_AF-A0A7X7QBP2-F1
#
_entry.id   AF-A0A7X7QBP2-F1
#
_cell.length_a   1.000
_cell.length_b   1.000
_cell.length_c   1.000
_cell.angle_alpha   90.00
_cell.angle_beta   90.00
_cell.angle_gamma   90.00
#
_symmetry.space_group_name_H-M   'P 1'
#
loop_
_entity.id
_entity.type
_entity.pdbx_description
1 polymer ?
#
loop_
_entity_poly.entity_id
_entity_poly.type
_entity_poly.pdbx_seq_one_letter_code
_entity_poly.pdbx_strand_id
1 'polypeptide(L)'
;QAGHLVTLGITPSAPATGYGYIEQGEPLATVDGFPVFRVDRFTEKPDLDTAIRMVESGRYSWNSGMFIWRVDRIMEEFERQMPGFARQLAQIDAALGGADAQATLERIWSQVSKQTIDYGVMEHARDVAVIPVDIGWSDVGSWTSVADLWPADSDGNVVNGPHIGVDTRDTLVFGGQRLIATIGVEGLIIVDTGDALLVCQRGREQEVREIVNRLKTEGRQEYL
;
A
#
# COMPACT_ATOMS: atom_id res chain seq x y z
N GLN A 1 4.10 9.11 -27.13
CA GLN A 1 3.97 9.12 -25.65
C GLN A 1 4.90 10.20 -25.09
N ALA A 2 4.43 11.09 -24.21
CA ALA A 2 5.17 12.26 -23.71
C ALA A 2 6.28 11.95 -22.68
N GLY A 3 6.64 10.68 -22.45
CA GLY A 3 7.78 10.29 -21.63
C GLY A 3 7.65 10.52 -20.12
N HIS A 4 6.45 10.81 -19.61
CA HIS A 4 6.23 11.05 -18.18
C HIS A 4 6.23 9.74 -17.39
N LEU A 5 6.62 9.82 -16.12
CA LEU A 5 6.34 8.80 -15.12
C LEU A 5 4.95 9.07 -14.58
N VAL A 6 4.01 8.17 -14.86
CA VAL A 6 2.59 8.38 -14.53
C VAL A 6 2.23 7.59 -13.28
N THR A 7 1.46 8.20 -12.38
CA THR A 7 0.83 7.53 -11.25
C THR A 7 -0.69 7.76 -11.26
N LEU A 8 -1.44 6.83 -10.71
CA LEU A 8 -2.89 6.97 -10.52
C LEU A 8 -3.15 7.48 -9.11
N GLY A 9 -3.78 8.64 -9.01
CA GLY A 9 -4.14 9.25 -7.74
C GLY A 9 -5.57 8.91 -7.37
N ILE A 10 -5.81 8.36 -6.18
CA ILE A 10 -7.18 8.07 -5.73
C ILE A 10 -7.76 9.29 -5.05
N THR A 11 -8.99 9.65 -5.38
CA THR A 11 -9.70 10.74 -4.70
C THR A 11 -9.83 10.43 -3.20
N PRO A 12 -9.27 11.27 -2.31
CA PRO A 12 -9.37 11.03 -0.87
C PRO A 12 -10.82 11.17 -0.40
N SER A 13 -11.32 10.16 0.31
CA SER A 13 -12.64 10.22 0.98
C SER A 13 -12.55 10.59 2.46
N ALA A 14 -11.35 10.57 3.03
CA ALA A 14 -11.07 10.86 4.44
C ALA A 14 -9.61 11.36 4.64
N PRO A 15 -9.28 12.00 5.77
CA PRO A 15 -7.91 12.40 6.09
C PRO A 15 -7.07 11.21 6.62
N ALA A 16 -6.84 10.21 5.76
CA ALA A 16 -6.07 9.02 6.13
C ALA A 16 -4.59 9.36 6.36
N THR A 17 -4.02 8.97 7.50
CA THR A 17 -2.59 9.16 7.83
C THR A 17 -1.72 7.98 7.39
N GLY A 18 -2.34 6.86 7.00
CA GLY A 18 -1.67 5.65 6.54
C GLY A 18 -1.23 5.67 5.08
N TYR A 19 -1.68 6.65 4.30
CA TYR A 19 -1.42 6.76 2.86
C TYR A 19 -0.44 7.87 2.51
N GLY A 20 0.24 7.71 1.38
CA GLY A 20 0.92 8.82 0.70
C GLY A 20 -0.08 9.71 -0.02
N TYR A 21 0.25 10.99 -0.16
CA TYR A 21 -0.53 12.00 -0.87
C TYR A 21 0.29 12.58 -2.02
N ILE A 22 -0.40 12.90 -3.11
CA ILE A 22 0.14 13.47 -4.34
C ILE A 22 -0.53 14.81 -4.56
N GLU A 23 0.24 15.89 -4.54
CA GLU A 23 -0.26 17.23 -4.87
C GLU A 23 -0.32 17.39 -6.39
N GLN A 24 -1.51 17.72 -6.88
CA GLN A 24 -1.76 18.12 -8.25
C GLN A 24 -1.20 19.52 -8.47
N GLY A 25 -0.30 19.63 -9.44
CA GLY A 25 0.23 20.89 -9.95
C GLY A 25 -0.53 21.37 -11.18
N GLU A 26 0.21 21.96 -12.12
CA GLU A 26 -0.36 22.49 -13.35
C GLU A 26 -1.03 21.40 -14.22
N PRO A 27 -2.19 21.68 -14.84
CA PRO A 27 -2.82 20.79 -15.80
C PRO A 27 -1.88 20.52 -16.98
N LEU A 28 -1.69 19.26 -17.35
CA LEU A 28 -0.88 18.85 -18.50
C LEU A 28 -1.74 18.52 -19.71
N ALA A 29 -2.83 17.77 -19.52
CA ALA A 29 -3.69 17.31 -20.60
C ALA A 29 -5.04 16.78 -20.07
N THR A 30 -5.94 16.47 -21.00
CA THR A 30 -7.06 15.57 -20.76
C THR A 30 -6.97 14.43 -21.77
N VAL A 31 -6.97 13.19 -21.28
CA VAL A 31 -6.85 11.98 -22.11
C VAL A 31 -8.05 11.10 -21.81
N ASP A 32 -8.84 10.79 -22.84
CA ASP A 32 -10.05 9.94 -22.72
C ASP A 32 -11.01 10.38 -21.60
N GLY A 33 -11.12 11.70 -21.39
CA GLY A 33 -11.97 12.30 -20.34
C GLY A 33 -11.32 12.40 -18.96
N PHE A 34 -10.12 11.85 -18.77
CA PHE A 34 -9.38 11.94 -17.51
C PHE A 34 -8.45 13.15 -17.51
N PRO A 35 -8.52 14.05 -16.51
CA PRO A 35 -7.56 15.12 -16.37
C PRO A 35 -6.21 14.56 -15.94
N VAL A 36 -5.14 15.12 -16.49
CA VAL A 36 -3.76 14.76 -16.18
C VAL A 36 -3.07 16.01 -15.65
N PHE A 37 -2.51 15.91 -14.46
CA PHE A 37 -1.78 17.00 -13.81
C PHE A 37 -0.32 16.63 -13.69
N ARG A 38 0.54 17.65 -13.70
CA ARG A 38 1.91 17.49 -13.21
C ARG A 38 1.85 17.19 -11.71
N VAL A 39 2.75 16.34 -11.21
CA VAL A 39 2.91 16.20 -9.77
C VAL A 39 3.81 17.32 -9.26
N ASP A 40 3.31 18.09 -8.29
CA ASP A 40 4.10 19.12 -7.61
C ASP A 40 4.88 18.53 -6.44
N ARG A 41 4.25 17.63 -5.68
CA ARG A 41 4.86 17.07 -4.47
C ARG A 41 4.25 15.73 -4.09
N PHE A 42 5.10 14.81 -3.62
CA PHE A 42 4.70 13.64 -2.86
C PHE A 42 4.84 13.91 -1.36
N THR A 43 3.90 13.42 -0.55
CA THR A 43 4.00 13.45 0.92
C THR A 43 3.58 12.11 1.49
N GLU A 44 4.52 11.39 2.07
CA GLU A 44 4.26 10.07 2.64
C GLU A 44 3.76 10.18 4.08
N LYS A 45 2.58 9.58 4.36
CA LYS A 45 2.02 9.40 5.71
C LYS A 45 2.06 10.66 6.58
N PRO A 46 1.35 11.73 6.17
CA PRO A 46 1.28 12.96 6.94
C PRO A 46 0.61 12.74 8.31
N ASP A 47 0.86 13.67 9.24
CA ASP A 47 0.05 13.76 10.46
C ASP A 47 -1.42 14.11 10.13
N LEU A 48 -2.32 13.88 11.09
CA LEU A 48 -3.76 14.05 10.91
C LEU A 48 -4.13 15.48 10.50
N ASP A 49 -3.54 16.48 11.15
CA ASP A 49 -3.81 17.89 10.85
C ASP A 49 -3.41 18.25 9.40
N THR A 50 -2.29 17.70 8.93
CA THR A 50 -1.82 17.88 7.56
C THR A 50 -2.71 17.12 6.57
N ALA A 51 -3.13 15.90 6.88
CA ALA A 51 -4.05 15.13 6.05
C ALA A 51 -5.39 15.85 5.89
N ILE A 52 -5.94 16.44 6.96
CA ILE A 52 -7.18 17.25 6.92
C ILE A 52 -7.01 18.40 5.92
N ARG A 53 -5.95 19.20 6.05
CA ARG A 53 -5.68 20.32 5.13
C ARG A 53 -5.50 19.88 3.68
N MET A 54 -4.84 18.74 3.46
CA MET A 54 -4.63 18.19 2.11
C MET A 54 -5.95 17.82 1.46
N VAL A 55 -6.83 17.10 2.17
CA VAL A 55 -8.15 16.70 1.67
C VAL A 55 -9.03 17.93 1.42
N GLU A 56 -9.08 18.86 2.38
CA GLU A 56 -9.88 20.10 2.26
C GLU A 56 -9.46 20.98 1.08
N SER A 57 -8.19 20.95 0.69
CA SER A 57 -7.71 21.73 -0.45
C SER A 57 -8.26 21.27 -1.80
N GLY A 58 -8.72 20.02 -1.90
CA GLY A 58 -9.15 19.39 -3.15
C GLY A 58 -8.04 19.16 -4.19
N ARG A 59 -6.79 19.53 -3.88
CA ARG A 59 -5.63 19.39 -4.80
C ARG A 59 -4.83 18.12 -4.60
N TYR A 60 -5.18 17.31 -3.62
CA TYR A 60 -4.44 16.09 -3.31
C TYR A 60 -5.20 14.84 -3.71
N SER A 61 -4.44 13.83 -4.14
CA SER A 61 -4.90 12.47 -4.33
C SER A 61 -4.08 11.52 -3.47
N TRP A 62 -4.67 10.42 -3.00
CA TRP A 62 -3.89 9.35 -2.38
C TRP A 62 -2.99 8.68 -3.42
N ASN A 63 -1.75 8.37 -3.02
CA ASN A 63 -0.84 7.56 -3.81
C ASN A 63 -1.32 6.11 -3.80
N SER A 64 -1.73 5.60 -4.95
CA SER A 64 -2.20 4.21 -5.10
C SER A 64 -1.10 3.16 -5.09
N GLY A 65 0.18 3.58 -5.19
CA GLY A 65 1.31 2.69 -5.44
C GLY A 65 1.36 2.12 -6.86
N MET A 66 0.44 2.55 -7.75
CA MET A 66 0.47 2.17 -9.16
C MET A 66 1.27 3.18 -9.98
N PHE A 67 2.18 2.64 -10.80
CA PHE A 67 3.02 3.44 -11.67
C PHE A 67 3.03 2.90 -13.11
N ILE A 68 3.02 3.81 -14.07
CA ILE A 68 3.03 3.54 -15.50
C ILE A 68 4.11 4.42 -16.15
N TRP A 69 5.07 3.78 -16.81
CA TRP A 69 6.14 4.48 -17.53
C TRP A 69 6.70 3.62 -18.66
N ARG A 70 7.46 4.26 -19.53
CA ARG A 70 8.36 3.53 -20.44
C ARG A 70 9.61 3.07 -19.68
N VAL A 71 10.13 1.91 -20.07
CA VAL A 71 11.32 1.31 -19.46
C VAL A 71 12.53 2.25 -19.55
N ASP A 72 12.78 2.87 -20.70
CA ASP A 72 13.90 3.80 -20.86
C ASP A 72 13.80 5.01 -19.92
N ARG A 73 12.61 5.56 -19.71
CA ARG A 73 12.40 6.68 -18.79
C ARG A 73 12.71 6.33 -17.34
N ILE A 74 12.27 5.16 -16.87
CA ILE A 74 12.61 4.74 -15.49
C ILE A 74 14.09 4.38 -15.35
N MET A 75 14.74 3.88 -16.41
CA MET A 75 16.19 3.63 -16.39
C MET A 75 16.99 4.93 -16.31
N GLU A 76 16.61 5.99 -17.03
CA GLU A 76 17.22 7.33 -16.89
C GLU A 76 17.11 7.87 -15.45
N GLU A 77 15.97 7.61 -14.80
CA GLU A 77 15.72 7.98 -13.41
C GLU A 77 16.63 7.19 -12.45
N PHE A 78 16.78 5.87 -12.65
CA PHE A 78 17.73 5.07 -11.87
C PHE A 78 19.18 5.50 -12.10
N GLU A 79 19.59 5.82 -13.32
CA GLU A 79 20.94 6.32 -13.60
C GLU A 79 21.21 7.63 -12.86
N ARG A 80 20.24 8.53 -12.81
CA ARG A 80 20.37 9.83 -12.14
C ARG A 80 20.34 9.71 -10.62
N GLN A 81 19.36 8.97 -10.09
CA GLN A 81 19.03 8.98 -8.65
C GLN A 81 19.63 7.80 -7.90
N MET A 82 19.79 6.66 -8.56
CA MET A 82 20.26 5.40 -7.98
C MET A 82 21.38 4.76 -8.82
N PRO A 83 22.48 5.48 -9.12
CA PRO A 83 23.49 5.03 -10.10
C PRO A 83 24.15 3.69 -9.74
N GLY A 84 24.22 3.34 -8.44
CA GLY A 84 24.67 2.02 -8.00
C GLY A 84 23.73 0.90 -8.44
N PHE A 85 22.43 1.11 -8.25
CA PHE A 85 21.40 0.18 -8.68
C PHE A 85 21.32 0.07 -10.20
N ALA A 86 21.44 1.19 -10.92
CA ALA A 86 21.49 1.19 -12.39
C ALA A 86 22.64 0.30 -12.93
N ARG A 87 23.84 0.38 -12.31
CA ARG A 87 24.96 -0.51 -12.68
C ARG A 87 24.68 -1.98 -12.37
N GLN A 88 24.05 -2.26 -11.24
CA GLN A 88 23.66 -3.63 -10.87
C GLN A 88 22.65 -4.20 -11.89
N LEU A 89 21.66 -3.40 -12.30
CA LEU A 89 20.71 -3.78 -13.35
C LEU A 89 21.41 -4.04 -14.68
N ALA A 90 22.35 -3.20 -15.09
CA ALA A 90 23.13 -3.39 -16.32
C ALA A 90 23.94 -4.69 -16.30
N GLN A 91 24.48 -5.10 -15.15
CA GLN A 91 25.18 -6.39 -15.00
C GLN A 91 24.23 -7.58 -15.12
N ILE A 92 23.01 -7.45 -14.60
CA ILE A 92 21.98 -8.48 -14.75
C ILE A 92 21.58 -8.58 -16.22
N ASP A 93 21.28 -7.44 -16.86
CA ASP A 93 20.88 -7.36 -18.27
C ASP A 93 21.90 -8.04 -19.21
N ALA A 94 23.20 -7.78 -19.01
CA ALA A 94 24.26 -8.39 -19.79
C ALA A 94 24.35 -9.92 -19.67
N ALA A 95 23.85 -10.50 -18.57
CA ALA A 95 23.83 -11.94 -18.33
C ALA A 95 22.48 -12.60 -18.70
N LEU A 96 21.43 -11.82 -18.97
CA LEU A 96 20.10 -12.35 -19.28
C LEU A 96 20.14 -13.25 -20.52
N GLY A 97 19.49 -14.42 -20.42
CA GLY A 97 19.46 -15.43 -21.48
C GLY A 97 20.75 -16.25 -21.63
N GLY A 98 21.80 -15.95 -20.85
CA GLY A 98 23.03 -16.73 -20.77
C GLY A 98 22.94 -17.94 -19.84
N ALA A 99 23.94 -18.83 -19.90
CA ALA A 99 24.02 -20.01 -19.03
C ALA A 99 24.27 -19.67 -17.55
N ASP A 100 24.80 -18.48 -17.28
CA ASP A 100 25.12 -17.96 -15.94
C ASP A 100 24.11 -16.92 -15.42
N ALA A 101 23.01 -16.68 -16.13
CA ALA A 101 22.00 -15.67 -15.80
C ALA A 101 21.53 -15.76 -14.33
N GLN A 102 21.19 -16.98 -13.89
CA GLN A 102 20.68 -17.22 -12.53
C GLN A 102 21.73 -16.91 -11.46
N ALA A 103 22.97 -17.39 -11.65
CA ALA A 103 24.06 -17.16 -10.70
C ALA A 103 24.43 -15.67 -10.61
N THR A 104 24.40 -14.96 -11.74
CA THR A 104 24.62 -13.51 -11.78
C THR A 104 23.49 -12.76 -11.08
N LEU A 105 22.23 -13.13 -11.32
CA LEU A 105 21.08 -12.53 -10.63
C LEU A 105 21.19 -12.71 -9.12
N GLU A 106 21.41 -13.92 -8.62
CA GLU A 106 21.50 -14.21 -7.17
C GLU A 106 22.62 -13.42 -6.50
N ARG A 107 23.80 -13.39 -7.13
CA ARG A 107 24.96 -12.65 -6.62
C ARG A 107 24.68 -11.15 -6.56
N ILE A 108 24.14 -10.56 -7.63
CA ILE A 108 23.87 -9.12 -7.68
C ILE A 108 22.71 -8.74 -6.76
N TRP A 109 21.63 -9.52 -6.75
CA TRP A 109 20.45 -9.27 -5.94
C TRP A 109 20.79 -9.19 -4.45
N SER A 110 21.71 -10.04 -3.97
CA SER A 110 22.18 -10.00 -2.58
C SER A 110 22.86 -8.69 -2.17
N GLN A 111 23.29 -7.88 -3.14
CA GLN A 111 23.97 -6.59 -2.95
C GLN A 111 23.03 -5.39 -3.14
N VAL A 112 21.80 -5.62 -3.59
CA VAL A 112 20.82 -4.55 -3.81
C VAL A 112 20.33 -4.05 -2.45
N SER A 113 20.46 -2.74 -2.22
CA SER A 113 19.92 -2.12 -1.01
C SER A 113 18.40 -2.10 -1.06
N LYS A 114 17.75 -2.49 0.04
CA LYS A 114 16.29 -2.45 0.16
C LYS A 114 15.80 -1.01 0.11
N GLN A 115 15.03 -0.68 -0.92
CA GLN A 115 14.50 0.66 -1.15
C GLN A 115 13.14 0.60 -1.85
N THR A 116 12.21 1.49 -1.51
CA THR A 116 10.94 1.65 -2.23
C THR A 116 11.12 2.52 -3.47
N ILE A 117 10.30 2.31 -4.49
CA ILE A 117 10.34 3.12 -5.72
C ILE A 117 9.90 4.57 -5.46
N ASP A 118 9.00 4.78 -4.51
CA ASP A 118 8.52 6.10 -4.10
C ASP A 118 9.68 7.00 -3.64
N TYR A 119 10.49 6.50 -2.72
CA TYR A 119 11.63 7.24 -2.18
C TYR A 119 12.85 7.19 -3.10
N GLY A 120 13.11 6.04 -3.74
CA GLY A 120 14.29 5.88 -4.59
C GLY A 120 14.20 6.65 -5.90
N VAL A 121 12.98 6.91 -6.39
CA VAL A 121 12.76 7.57 -7.68
C VAL A 121 11.69 8.66 -7.59
N MET A 122 10.46 8.34 -7.19
CA MET A 122 9.31 9.23 -7.46
C MET A 122 9.39 10.59 -6.77
N GLU A 123 9.96 10.66 -5.56
CA GLU A 123 10.09 11.90 -4.78
C GLU A 123 10.94 12.97 -5.48
N HIS A 124 11.92 12.57 -6.30
CA HIS A 124 12.79 13.50 -7.04
C HIS A 124 12.83 13.22 -8.54
N ALA A 125 11.84 12.46 -9.04
CA ALA A 125 11.70 12.15 -10.45
C ALA A 125 11.36 13.40 -11.26
N ARG A 126 11.85 13.44 -12.50
CA ARG A 126 11.47 14.49 -13.44
C ARG A 126 10.23 14.05 -14.20
N ASP A 127 9.42 15.03 -14.59
CA ASP A 127 8.28 14.82 -15.50
C ASP A 127 7.28 13.77 -14.98
N VAL A 128 6.90 13.90 -13.71
CA VAL A 128 5.88 13.03 -13.10
C VAL A 128 4.49 13.61 -13.37
N ALA A 129 3.56 12.75 -13.76
CA ALA A 129 2.16 13.09 -13.96
C ALA A 129 1.25 12.23 -13.06
N VAL A 130 0.16 12.82 -12.58
CA VAL A 130 -0.90 12.13 -11.84
C VAL A 130 -2.19 12.20 -12.64
N ILE A 131 -2.87 11.06 -12.71
CA ILE A 131 -4.24 10.95 -13.22
C ILE A 131 -5.14 10.67 -12.02
N PRO A 132 -5.94 11.65 -11.56
CA PRO A 132 -6.92 11.43 -10.52
C PRO A 132 -8.01 10.47 -11.03
N VAL A 133 -8.28 9.41 -10.29
CA VAL A 133 -9.25 8.39 -10.65
C VAL A 133 -10.13 8.01 -9.46
N ASP A 134 -11.38 7.68 -9.77
CA ASP A 134 -12.31 7.01 -8.86
C ASP A 134 -12.67 5.66 -9.48
N ILE A 135 -12.05 4.61 -8.95
CA ILE A 135 -12.15 3.24 -9.49
C ILE A 135 -12.50 2.22 -8.39
N GLY A 136 -13.04 2.68 -7.26
CA GLY A 136 -13.32 1.81 -6.11
C GLY A 136 -12.06 1.18 -5.49
N TRP A 137 -10.92 1.86 -5.60
CA TRP A 137 -9.65 1.37 -5.05
C TRP A 137 -9.66 1.44 -3.52
N SER A 138 -9.12 0.39 -2.90
CA SER A 138 -8.80 0.34 -1.48
C SER A 138 -7.48 -0.40 -1.33
N ASP A 139 -6.51 0.20 -0.63
CA ASP A 139 -5.35 -0.55 -0.16
C ASP A 139 -5.80 -1.48 0.97
N VAL A 140 -5.89 -2.77 0.65
CA VAL A 140 -6.20 -3.81 1.64
C VAL A 140 -4.95 -4.07 2.47
N GLY A 141 -4.54 -3.05 3.22
CA GLY A 141 -3.36 -3.05 4.09
C GLY A 141 -3.69 -3.17 5.58
N SER A 142 -4.98 -3.24 5.93
CA SER A 142 -5.46 -3.34 7.31
C SER A 142 -6.72 -4.20 7.38
N TRP A 143 -6.97 -4.79 8.54
CA TRP A 143 -8.22 -5.53 8.80
C TRP A 143 -9.45 -4.63 8.74
N THR A 144 -9.31 -3.33 9.00
CA THR A 144 -10.39 -2.35 8.80
C THR A 144 -10.72 -2.22 7.31
N SER A 145 -9.73 -2.11 6.42
CA SER A 145 -9.97 -2.09 4.96
C SER A 145 -10.65 -3.38 4.48
N VAL A 146 -10.35 -4.52 5.12
CA VAL A 146 -11.00 -5.81 4.86
C VAL A 146 -12.46 -5.77 5.33
N ALA A 147 -12.75 -5.19 6.50
CA ALA A 147 -14.11 -5.04 7.02
C ALA A 147 -15.00 -4.22 6.07
N ASP A 148 -14.46 -3.16 5.47
CA ASP A 148 -15.19 -2.28 4.56
C ASP A 148 -15.65 -2.98 3.26
N LEU A 149 -15.14 -4.18 2.97
CA LEU A 149 -15.55 -4.99 1.81
C LEU A 149 -16.86 -5.77 2.05
N TRP A 150 -17.33 -5.89 3.30
CA TRP A 150 -18.55 -6.62 3.64
C TRP A 150 -19.60 -5.71 4.30
N PRO A 151 -20.89 -6.01 4.10
CA PRO A 151 -21.95 -5.29 4.79
C PRO A 151 -21.89 -5.57 6.30
N ALA A 152 -22.03 -4.51 7.10
CA ALA A 152 -22.23 -4.64 8.53
C ALA A 152 -23.68 -5.04 8.86
N ASP A 153 -23.88 -5.71 10.00
CA ASP A 153 -25.19 -5.96 10.58
C ASP A 153 -25.78 -4.71 11.29
N SER A 154 -26.92 -4.87 11.95
CA SER A 154 -27.61 -3.78 12.67
C SER A 154 -26.81 -3.21 13.86
N ASP A 155 -25.85 -3.96 14.38
CA ASP A 155 -25.01 -3.61 15.52
C ASP A 155 -23.60 -3.16 15.09
N GLY A 156 -23.40 -2.96 13.77
CA GLY A 156 -22.14 -2.51 13.19
C GLY A 156 -21.09 -3.61 13.05
N ASN A 157 -21.45 -4.88 13.29
CA ASN A 157 -20.50 -5.98 13.16
C ASN A 157 -20.33 -6.39 11.71
N VAL A 158 -19.09 -6.69 11.33
CA VAL A 158 -18.76 -7.27 10.04
C VAL A 158 -18.34 -8.71 10.27
N VAL A 159 -19.10 -9.66 9.72
CA VAL A 159 -18.91 -11.09 9.99
C VAL A 159 -18.68 -11.86 8.70
N ASN A 160 -17.52 -12.52 8.61
CA ASN A 160 -17.21 -13.51 7.59
C ASN A 160 -16.83 -14.81 8.29
N GLY A 161 -17.79 -15.72 8.44
CA GLY A 161 -17.56 -16.98 9.13
C GLY A 161 -18.69 -17.43 10.06
N PRO A 162 -18.54 -18.61 10.69
CA PRO A 162 -19.44 -19.05 11.75
C PRO A 162 -19.24 -18.19 13.01
N HIS A 163 -20.23 -17.37 13.34
CA HIS A 163 -20.21 -16.49 14.51
C HIS A 163 -21.53 -16.52 15.28
N ILE A 164 -21.45 -16.38 16.60
CA ILE A 164 -22.59 -16.11 17.48
C ILE A 164 -22.21 -15.01 18.47
N GLY A 165 -22.96 -13.90 18.47
CA GLY A 165 -22.73 -12.76 19.35
C GLY A 165 -23.89 -12.54 20.31
N VAL A 166 -23.57 -12.17 21.55
CA VAL A 166 -24.50 -11.54 22.51
C VAL A 166 -23.89 -10.21 22.92
N ASP A 167 -24.64 -9.11 22.82
CA ASP A 167 -24.14 -7.76 23.11
C ASP A 167 -22.78 -7.47 22.43
N THR A 168 -22.67 -7.80 21.14
CA THR A 168 -21.47 -7.58 20.31
C THR A 168 -21.71 -6.42 19.36
N ARG A 169 -20.84 -5.42 19.37
CA ARG A 169 -20.99 -4.20 18.55
C ARG A 169 -19.69 -3.81 17.84
N ASP A 170 -19.82 -3.17 16.68
CA ASP A 170 -18.71 -2.58 15.91
C ASP A 170 -17.48 -3.50 15.73
N THR A 171 -17.70 -4.82 15.70
CA THR A 171 -16.65 -5.84 15.74
C THR A 171 -16.49 -6.52 14.37
N LEU A 172 -15.24 -6.65 13.92
CA LEU A 172 -14.90 -7.50 12.77
C LEU A 172 -14.63 -8.92 13.25
N VAL A 173 -15.34 -9.89 12.69
CA VAL A 173 -15.13 -11.32 12.89
C VAL A 173 -14.83 -11.96 11.55
N PHE A 174 -13.63 -12.52 11.41
CA PHE A 174 -13.18 -13.19 10.21
C PHE A 174 -12.66 -14.59 10.57
N GLY A 175 -13.22 -15.64 9.98
CA GLY A 175 -12.75 -16.99 10.21
C GLY A 175 -13.57 -18.05 9.49
N GLY A 176 -12.97 -19.20 9.17
CA GLY A 176 -13.64 -20.23 8.36
C GLY A 176 -13.76 -21.60 9.01
N GLN A 177 -13.00 -21.86 10.08
CA GLN A 177 -12.80 -23.24 10.56
C GLN A 177 -13.57 -23.56 11.84
N ARG A 178 -13.64 -22.63 12.80
CA ARG A 178 -14.32 -22.84 14.09
C ARG A 178 -15.37 -21.76 14.36
N LEU A 179 -16.35 -22.08 15.21
CA LEU A 179 -17.34 -21.11 15.67
C LEU A 179 -16.67 -20.08 16.57
N ILE A 180 -16.85 -18.79 16.24
CA ILE A 180 -16.40 -17.67 17.07
C ILE A 180 -17.60 -17.19 17.89
N ALA A 181 -17.48 -17.20 19.21
CA ALA A 181 -18.53 -16.72 20.12
C ALA A 181 -18.06 -15.48 20.87
N THR A 182 -18.89 -14.43 20.89
CA THR A 182 -18.58 -13.15 21.56
C THR A 182 -19.71 -12.75 22.51
N ILE A 183 -19.34 -12.21 23.68
CA ILE A 183 -20.31 -11.74 24.68
C ILE A 183 -19.83 -10.42 25.27
N GLY A 184 -20.60 -9.35 25.13
CA GLY A 184 -20.32 -8.05 25.75
C GLY A 184 -19.05 -7.37 25.25
N VAL A 185 -18.71 -7.56 23.97
CA VAL A 185 -17.50 -6.99 23.36
C VAL A 185 -17.87 -5.91 22.34
N GLU A 186 -17.01 -4.92 22.20
CA GLU A 186 -17.22 -3.81 21.29
C GLU A 186 -15.90 -3.37 20.65
N GLY A 187 -15.94 -3.06 19.34
CA GLY A 187 -14.79 -2.50 18.63
C GLY A 187 -13.58 -3.44 18.57
N LEU A 188 -13.80 -4.75 18.42
CA LEU A 188 -12.72 -5.73 18.26
C LEU A 188 -12.49 -6.11 16.79
N ILE A 189 -11.30 -6.64 16.52
CA ILE A 189 -10.93 -7.36 15.31
C ILE A 189 -10.54 -8.76 15.75
N ILE A 190 -11.29 -9.76 15.29
CA ILE A 190 -11.09 -11.17 15.60
C ILE A 190 -10.87 -11.90 14.28
N VAL A 191 -9.68 -12.48 14.11
CA VAL A 191 -9.30 -13.19 12.88
C VAL A 191 -8.77 -14.57 13.22
N ASP A 192 -9.44 -15.60 12.74
CA ASP A 192 -9.04 -17.00 12.88
C ASP A 192 -8.65 -17.60 11.52
N THR A 193 -7.37 -17.92 11.35
CA THR A 193 -6.81 -18.57 10.16
C THR A 193 -6.65 -20.09 10.32
N GLY A 194 -7.03 -20.64 11.48
CA GLY A 194 -6.88 -22.05 11.84
C GLY A 194 -5.60 -22.33 12.62
N ASP A 195 -4.46 -21.90 12.08
CA ASP A 195 -3.13 -21.97 12.70
C ASP A 195 -2.89 -20.88 13.73
N ALA A 196 -3.51 -19.69 13.56
CA ALA A 196 -3.41 -18.57 14.49
C ALA A 196 -4.76 -17.87 14.70
N LEU A 197 -4.88 -17.23 15.87
CA LEU A 197 -5.99 -16.35 16.23
C LEU A 197 -5.43 -14.98 16.60
N LEU A 198 -5.86 -13.94 15.88
CA LEU A 198 -5.61 -12.55 16.23
C LEU A 198 -6.85 -11.99 16.90
N VAL A 199 -6.66 -11.35 18.06
CA VAL A 199 -7.66 -10.52 18.71
C VAL A 199 -7.02 -9.19 19.05
N CYS A 200 -7.51 -8.10 18.49
CA CYS A 200 -7.07 -6.76 18.83
C CYS A 200 -8.22 -5.76 18.82
N GLN A 201 -7.97 -4.57 19.37
CA GLN A 201 -8.92 -3.48 19.30
C GLN A 201 -8.87 -2.84 17.90
N ARG A 202 -10.03 -2.49 17.36
CA ARG A 202 -10.15 -1.71 16.12
C ARG A 202 -9.39 -0.38 16.27
N GLY A 203 -8.61 -0.02 15.27
CA GLY A 203 -7.67 1.10 15.28
C GLY A 203 -6.23 0.74 15.67
N ARG A 204 -5.99 -0.47 16.20
CA ARG A 204 -4.64 -0.97 16.57
C ARG A 204 -4.12 -2.07 15.64
N GLU A 205 -4.79 -2.34 14.53
CA GLU A 205 -4.43 -3.40 13.59
C GLU A 205 -3.04 -3.26 12.95
N GLN A 206 -2.48 -2.04 12.89
CA GLN A 206 -1.11 -1.83 12.39
C GLN A 206 -0.04 -2.41 13.33
N GLU A 207 -0.35 -2.58 14.62
CA GLU A 207 0.55 -3.16 15.63
C GLU A 207 0.75 -4.67 15.44
N VAL A 208 0.01 -5.33 14.54
CA VAL A 208 0.24 -6.74 14.17
C VAL A 208 1.68 -6.97 13.70
N ARG A 209 2.33 -5.95 13.12
CA ARG A 209 3.75 -6.00 12.75
C ARG A 209 4.68 -6.25 13.94
N GLU A 210 4.32 -5.75 15.12
CA GLU A 210 5.08 -5.99 16.35
C GLU A 210 5.01 -7.45 16.76
N ILE A 211 3.83 -8.08 16.64
CA ILE A 211 3.64 -9.51 16.88
C ILE A 211 4.49 -10.32 15.90
N VAL A 212 4.44 -10.00 14.60
CA VAL A 212 5.26 -10.68 13.57
C VAL A 212 6.75 -10.57 13.88
N ASN A 213 7.24 -9.39 14.29
CA ASN A 213 8.64 -9.21 14.67
C ASN A 213 9.02 -10.03 15.91
N ARG A 214 8.11 -10.13 16.87
CA ARG A 214 8.32 -10.94 18.08
C ARG A 214 8.36 -12.43 17.76
N LEU A 215 7.46 -12.93 16.93
CA LEU A 215 7.47 -14.32 16.46
C LEU A 215 8.79 -14.69 15.78
N LYS A 216 9.32 -13.79 14.93
CA LYS A 216 10.66 -13.95 14.32
C LYS A 216 11.77 -14.06 15.36
N THR A 217 11.74 -13.18 16.36
CA THR A 217 12.76 -13.14 17.41
C THR A 217 12.69 -14.37 18.32
N GLU A 218 11.49 -14.89 18.56
CA GLU A 218 11.25 -16.10 19.34
C GLU A 218 11.46 -17.40 18.53
N GLY A 219 11.79 -17.31 17.23
CA GLY A 219 12.03 -18.47 16.37
C GLY A 219 10.78 -19.28 16.02
N ARG A 220 9.59 -18.70 16.18
CA ARG A 220 8.30 -19.34 15.92
C ARG A 220 7.90 -19.24 14.45
N GLN A 221 8.66 -19.91 13.57
CA GLN A 221 8.46 -19.87 12.12
C GLN A 221 7.14 -20.52 11.66
N GLU A 222 6.58 -21.40 12.47
CA GLU A 222 5.31 -22.07 12.20
C GLU A 222 4.09 -21.13 12.19
N TYR A 223 4.25 -19.88 12.66
CA TYR A 223 3.20 -18.85 12.70
C TYR A 223 3.55 -17.59 11.89
N LEU A 224 4.54 -17.65 11.00
CA LEU A 224 5.01 -16.55 10.15
C LEU A 224 4.68 -16.78 8.68
#